data_AF-A0A3D2VXG2-F1
#
_entry.id   AF-A0A3D2VXG2-F1
#
_cell.length_a   1.000
_cell.length_b   1.000
_cell.length_c   1.000
_cell.angle_alpha   90.00
_cell.angle_beta   90.00
_cell.angle_gamma   90.00
#
_symmetry.space_group_name_H-M   'P 1'
#
loop_
_entity.id
_entity.type
_entity.pdbx_description
1 polymer ?
#
loop_
_entity_poly.entity_id
_entity_poly.type
_entity_poly.pdbx_seq_one_letter_code
_entity_poly.pdbx_strand_id
1 'polypeptide(L)' 'MSNYRLRLPEALMRDVRQMAEDQGVSIGQFLSTQIAERIGELKALHHVRARTARAAPSRAAAVLALVPDRPPLEGDEIPE' A
#
# COMPACT_ATOMS: atom_id res chain seq x y z
N MET A 1 3.66 0.18 -26.11
CA MET A 1 4.35 0.76 -24.93
C MET A 1 4.80 2.16 -25.27
N SER A 2 4.61 3.13 -24.37
CA SER A 2 5.18 4.48 -24.53
C SER A 2 6.67 4.44 -24.19
N ASN A 3 7.53 5.07 -24.98
CA ASN A 3 8.97 5.14 -24.73
C ASN A 3 9.32 6.49 -24.12
N TYR A 4 9.58 6.52 -22.81
CA TYR A 4 9.99 7.72 -22.09
C TYR A 4 11.48 7.66 -21.78
N ARG A 5 12.26 8.63 -22.28
CA ARG A 5 13.69 8.74 -21.99
C ARG A 5 13.90 9.45 -20.65
N LEU A 6 14.17 8.67 -19.62
CA LEU A 6 14.52 9.17 -18.29
C LEU A 6 16.03 9.45 -18.20
N ARG A 7 16.42 10.62 -17.70
CA ARG A 7 17.81 10.95 -17.34
C ARG A 7 17.91 11.02 -15.82
N LEU A 8 18.81 10.23 -15.24
CA LEU A 8 19.06 10.19 -13.81
C LEU A 8 20.47 10.72 -13.51
N PRO A 9 20.68 11.38 -12.35
CA PRO A 9 22.03 11.65 -11.85
C PRO A 9 22.85 10.36 -11.77
N GLU A 10 24.15 10.44 -12.06
CA GLU A 10 25.00 9.23 -12.14
C GLU A 10 25.00 8.42 -10.84
N ALA A 11 25.00 9.08 -9.69
CA ALA A 11 24.95 8.41 -8.38
C ALA A 11 23.70 7.54 -8.26
N LEU A 12 22.52 8.10 -8.56
CA LEU A 12 21.26 7.35 -8.54
C LEU A 12 21.24 6.22 -9.57
N MET A 13 21.85 6.45 -10.74
CA MET A 13 21.93 5.41 -11.77
C MET A 13 22.90 4.27 -11.37
N ARG A 14 23.85 4.48 -10.47
CA ARG A 14 24.64 3.37 -9.90
C ARG A 14 23.77 2.52 -8.97
N ASP A 15 23.02 3.16 -8.07
CA ASP A 15 22.16 2.45 -7.11
C ASP A 15 21.08 1.63 -7.83
N VAL A 16 20.42 2.23 -8.83
CA VAL A 16 19.40 1.55 -9.64
C VAL A 16 19.99 0.36 -10.41
N ARG A 17 21.24 0.43 -10.88
CA ARG A 17 21.91 -0.72 -11.52
C ARG A 17 22.14 -1.84 -10.51
N GLN A 18 22.72 -1.52 -9.36
CA GLN A 18 22.98 -2.51 -8.31
C GLN A 18 21.68 -3.22 -7.89
N MET A 19 20.61 -2.46 -7.62
CA MET A 19 19.33 -3.05 -7.23
C MET A 19 18.70 -3.92 -8.32
N ALA A 20 18.83 -3.55 -9.60
CA ALA A 20 18.35 -4.36 -10.71
C ALA A 20 19.16 -5.65 -10.85
N GLU A 21 20.48 -5.58 -10.68
CA GLU A 21 21.39 -6.74 -10.68
C GLU A 21 21.09 -7.69 -9.52
N ASP A 22 20.90 -7.17 -8.30
CA ASP A 22 20.54 -7.95 -7.10
C ASP A 22 19.22 -8.71 -7.30
N GLN A 23 18.28 -8.13 -8.06
CA GLN A 23 17.00 -8.74 -8.40
C GLN A 23 17.03 -9.59 -9.68
N GLY A 24 18.15 -9.63 -10.39
CA GLY A 24 18.30 -10.40 -11.63
C GLY A 24 17.42 -9.92 -12.80
N VAL A 25 17.07 -8.62 -12.83
CA VAL A 25 16.19 -8.03 -13.84
C VAL A 25 16.86 -6.88 -14.60
N SER A 26 16.32 -6.53 -15.76
CA SER A 26 16.80 -5.33 -16.48
C SER A 26 16.45 -4.04 -15.72
N ILE A 27 17.27 -3.00 -15.89
CA ILE A 27 17.00 -1.65 -15.33
C ILE A 27 15.61 -1.15 -15.71
N GLY A 28 15.19 -1.36 -16.96
CA GLY A 28 13.88 -0.91 -17.43
C GLY A 28 12.73 -1.63 -16.73
N GLN A 29 12.87 -2.95 -16.50
CA GLN A 29 11.88 -3.74 -15.77
C GLN A 29 11.85 -3.35 -14.29
N PHE A 30 13.03 -3.20 -13.66
CA PHE A 30 13.14 -2.74 -12.28
C PHE A 30 12.43 -1.39 -12.10
N LEU A 31 12.80 -0.38 -12.89
CA LEU A 31 12.20 0.95 -12.81
C LEU A 31 10.68 0.92 -13.08
N SER A 32 10.24 0.14 -14.06
CA SER A 32 8.80 0.02 -14.38
C SER A 32 8.02 -0.59 -13.23
N THR A 33 8.59 -1.59 -12.56
CA THR A 33 7.99 -2.25 -11.39
C THR A 33 7.93 -1.28 -10.21
N GLN A 34 9.02 -0.59 -9.91
CA GLN A 34 9.09 0.40 -8.84
C GLN A 34 8.12 1.58 -9.05
N ILE A 35 7.97 2.05 -10.30
CA ILE A 35 6.98 3.08 -10.65
C ILE A 35 5.55 2.55 -10.45
N ALA A 36 5.26 1.31 -10.87
CA ALA A 36 3.94 0.71 -10.69
C ALA A 36 3.58 0.55 -9.20
N GLU A 37 4.53 0.09 -8.38
CA GLU A 37 4.40 0.00 -6.92
C GLU A 37 4.11 1.37 -6.31
N ARG A 38 4.93 2.38 -6.64
CA ARG A 38 4.74 3.74 -6.10
C ARG A 38 3.40 4.35 -6.49
N ILE A 39 2.94 4.14 -7.73
CA ILE A 39 1.61 4.57 -8.16
C ILE A 39 0.52 3.84 -7.38
N GLY A 40 0.68 2.53 -7.14
CA GLY A 40 -0.23 1.72 -6.33
C GLY A 40 -0.36 2.25 -4.90
N GLU A 41 0.76 2.50 -4.23
CA GLU A 41 0.82 3.09 -2.88
C GLU A 41 0.07 4.42 -2.81
N LEU A 42 0.34 5.33 -3.74
CA LEU A 42 -0.29 6.65 -3.77
C LEU A 42 -1.80 6.56 -3.99
N LYS A 43 -2.25 5.65 -4.86
CA LYS A 43 -3.68 5.39 -5.09
C LYS A 43 -4.35 4.82 -3.85
N ALA A 44 -3.72 3.84 -3.19
CA ALA A 44 -4.23 3.25 -1.95
C ALA A 44 -4.37 4.31 -0.84
N LEU A 45 -3.33 5.13 -0.65
CA LEU A 45 -3.34 6.22 0.32
C LEU A 45 -4.46 7.23 0.02
N HIS A 46 -4.62 7.61 -1.25
CA HIS A 46 -5.70 8.51 -1.66
C HIS A 46 -7.08 7.89 -1.36
N HIS A 47 -7.27 6.61 -1.68
CA HIS A 47 -8.52 5.90 -1.42
C HIS A 47 -8.87 5.88 0.07
N VAL A 48 -7.92 5.51 0.93
CA VAL A 48 -8.12 5.50 2.38
C VAL A 48 -8.48 6.90 2.89
N ARG A 49 -7.73 7.94 2.49
CA ARG A 49 -8.02 9.32 2.88
C ARG A 49 -9.43 9.78 2.46
N ALA A 50 -9.83 9.50 1.22
CA ALA A 50 -11.15 9.86 0.71
C ALA A 50 -12.29 9.11 1.43
N ARG A 51 -12.04 7.86 1.88
CA ARG A 51 -12.99 7.10 2.68
C ARG A 51 -13.08 7.64 4.11
N THR A 52 -11.93 7.91 4.74
CA THR A 52 -11.88 8.46 6.11
C THR A 52 -12.51 9.86 6.20
N ALA A 53 -12.39 10.69 5.16
CA ALA A 53 -13.05 12.00 5.12
C ALA A 53 -14.59 11.94 5.23
N ARG A 54 -15.19 10.78 4.91
CA ARG A 54 -16.64 10.53 5.04
C ARG A 54 -16.98 9.67 6.25
N ALA A 55 -16.00 9.32 7.08
CA ALA A 55 -16.21 8.48 8.23
C ALA A 55 -17.07 9.21 9.28
N ALA A 56 -18.00 8.48 9.88
CA ALA A 56 -18.81 8.96 10.99
C ALA A 56 -18.63 8.00 12.17
N PRO A 57 -17.61 8.23 13.04
CA PRO A 57 -17.31 7.34 14.16
C PRO A 57 -18.51 7.09 15.08
N SER A 58 -19.35 8.11 15.29
CA SER A 58 -20.60 7.98 16.06
C SER A 58 -21.59 7.01 15.43
N ARG A 59 -21.72 6.97 14.10
CA ARG A 59 -22.56 5.99 13.40
C ARG A 59 -22.00 4.57 13.53
N ALA A 60 -20.68 4.42 13.46
CA ALA A 60 -20.03 3.13 13.68
C ALA A 60 -20.28 2.63 15.11
N ALA A 61 -20.11 3.50 16.11
CA ALA A 61 -20.39 3.18 17.51
C ALA A 61 -21.87 2.79 17.73
N ALA A 62 -22.81 3.50 17.10
CA ALA A 62 -24.24 3.18 17.19
C ALA A 62 -24.56 1.78 16.63
N VAL A 63 -23.91 1.36 15.55
CA VAL A 63 -24.06 0.00 15.00
C VAL A 63 -23.45 -1.03 15.95
N LEU A 64 -22.28 -0.75 16.52
CA LEU A 64 -21.62 -1.67 17.48
C LEU A 64 -22.44 -1.85 18.76
N ALA A 65 -23.17 -0.82 19.20
CA ALA A 65 -24.06 -0.90 20.36
C ALA A 65 -25.26 -1.85 20.15
N LEU A 66 -25.54 -2.29 18.93
CA LEU A 66 -26.56 -3.30 18.64
C LEU A 66 -26.08 -4.72 18.93
N VAL A 67 -24.77 -4.92 19.10
CA VAL A 67 -24.21 -6.24 19.41
C VAL A 67 -24.55 -6.57 20.87
N PRO A 68 -25.18 -7.74 21.15
CA PRO A 68 -25.47 -8.14 22.52
C PRO A 68 -24.20 -8.27 23.34
N ASP A 69 -24.26 -7.79 24.59
CA ASP A 69 -23.20 -8.01 25.57
C ASP A 69 -23.24 -9.48 26.03
N ARG A 70 -22.39 -10.30 25.44
CA ARG A 70 -22.30 -11.75 25.67
C ARG A 70 -20.83 -12.18 25.60
N PRO A 71 -20.46 -13.29 26.27
CA PRO A 71 -19.12 -13.85 26.11
C PRO A 71 -18.81 -14.14 24.63
N PRO A 72 -17.52 -14.10 24.24
CA PRO A 72 -17.07 -14.54 22.91
C PRO A 72 -17.60 -15.93 22.58
N LEU A 73 -17.77 -16.20 21.29
CA LEU A 73 -18.05 -17.56 20.83
C LEU A 73 -16.82 -18.44 21.07
N GLU A 74 -17.03 -19.74 21.19
CA GLU A 74 -15.95 -20.71 21.29
C GLU A 74 -15.00 -20.58 20.09
N GLY A 75 -13.72 -20.35 20.35
CA GLY A 75 -12.68 -20.09 19.35
C GLY A 75 -12.41 -18.61 19.02
N ASP A 76 -13.28 -17.68 19.46
CA ASP A 76 -13.10 -16.22 19.32
C ASP A 76 -12.51 -15.59 20.60
N GLU A 77 -12.00 -16.40 21.52
CA GLU A 77 -11.39 -15.90 22.75
C GLU A 77 -10.11 -15.10 22.44
N ILE A 78 -9.87 -14.05 23.22
CA ILE A 78 -8.60 -13.31 23.13
C ILE A 78 -7.49 -14.25 23.63
N PRO A 79 -6.41 -14.46 22.86
CA PRO A 79 -5.28 -15.28 23.31
C PRO A 79 -4.68 -14.72 24.60
N GLU A 80 -4.30 -15.59 25.54
CA GLU A 80 -3.48 -15.22 26.71
C GLU A 80 -2.07 -14.76 26.34
#